data_AF-A0A2V7ILH6-F1
#
_entry.id   AF-A0A2V7ILH6-F1
#
_cell.length_a   1.000
_cell.length_b   1.000
_cell.length_c   1.000
_cell.angle_alpha   90.00
_cell.angle_beta   90.00
_cell.angle_gamma   90.00
#
_symmetry.space_group_name_H-M   'P 1'
#
loop_
_entity.id
_entity.type
_entity.pdbx_description
1 polymer ?
#
loop_
_entity_poly.entity_id
_entity_poly.type
_entity_poly.pdbx_seq_one_letter_code
_entity_poly.pdbx_strand_id
1 'polypeptide(L)'
;MLRDGPRRVGESDGRLAIAYIVKAWPRLSDPNPGPIHDRVALVRANVTYLSLSSHWTSALPANFRSLRRRPATYLRTLLTAIVKVLRHRRRHRGSPALGRRALAAVRHFLRAGYLADVLFGEPVTHLHAHFASSPALVALFTSRLTDVPYTLTAHAKDIYVSHPDDLRAKLREARAVVTCTEYNRRHLLRRYSGECGGKLYRVYHGLDLSQFPLAASHAPEPDGAVILSVARLVEKKGLDDLIAAVEILRRRGRRLRL
;
A
#
# COMPACT_ATOMS: atom_id res chain seq x y z
N MET A 1 37.76 -9.27 -34.98
CA MET A 1 37.04 -10.07 -35.99
C MET A 1 36.35 -11.19 -35.23
N LEU A 2 35.04 -11.37 -35.15
CA LEU A 2 33.90 -11.00 -35.99
C LEU A 2 32.77 -10.49 -35.05
N ARG A 3 32.23 -9.28 -35.24
CA ARG A 3 30.97 -8.99 -35.95
C ARG A 3 29.83 -9.98 -35.62
N ASP A 4 28.89 -9.51 -34.80
CA ASP A 4 27.48 -9.71 -35.10
C ASP A 4 26.72 -8.39 -34.91
N GLY A 5 25.97 -8.02 -35.95
CA GLY A 5 25.26 -6.76 -36.11
C GLY A 5 23.87 -6.73 -35.47
N PRO A 6 23.02 -5.75 -35.85
CA PRO A 6 21.97 -5.18 -35.02
C PRO A 6 20.74 -6.08 -34.94
N ARG A 7 20.17 -6.26 -33.73
CA ARG A 7 18.83 -6.86 -33.61
C ARG A 7 17.76 -5.80 -33.85
N ARG A 8 16.94 -6.08 -34.86
CA ARG A 8 15.84 -5.26 -35.36
C ARG A 8 14.75 -5.11 -34.30
N VAL A 9 14.14 -3.93 -34.29
CA VAL A 9 12.91 -3.57 -33.58
C VAL A 9 11.78 -4.47 -34.09
N GLY A 10 11.16 -5.30 -33.23
CA GLY A 10 10.02 -6.13 -33.67
C GLY A 10 9.60 -7.33 -32.83
N GLU A 11 10.16 -7.61 -31.65
CA GLU A 11 9.65 -8.66 -30.74
C GLU A 11 9.29 -8.04 -29.39
N SER A 12 8.02 -8.13 -29.00
CA SER A 12 7.57 -7.82 -27.65
C SER A 12 8.07 -8.90 -26.69
N ASP A 13 9.32 -8.79 -26.27
CA ASP A 13 9.93 -9.56 -25.18
C ASP A 13 8.99 -9.44 -23.96
N GLY A 14 8.43 -10.55 -23.49
CA GLY A 14 7.36 -10.64 -22.49
C GLY A 14 7.74 -10.17 -21.08
N ARG A 15 8.43 -9.04 -20.98
CA ARG A 15 8.94 -8.44 -19.74
C ARG A 15 7.78 -7.93 -18.91
N LEU A 16 7.71 -8.46 -17.69
CA LEU A 16 6.77 -8.03 -16.66
C LEU A 16 7.02 -6.55 -16.29
N ALA A 17 6.25 -5.63 -16.88
CA ALA A 17 6.22 -4.23 -16.49
C ALA A 17 5.14 -3.98 -15.43
N ILE A 18 5.57 -3.60 -14.22
CA ILE A 18 4.68 -3.42 -13.05
C ILE A 18 4.53 -1.94 -12.71
N ALA A 19 3.29 -1.44 -12.69
CA ALA A 19 2.99 -0.13 -12.12
C ALA A 19 2.72 -0.25 -10.61
N TYR A 20 3.53 0.41 -9.80
CA TYR A 20 3.36 0.49 -8.35
C TYR A 20 2.43 1.64 -7.95
N ILE A 21 1.34 1.32 -7.25
CA ILE A 21 0.37 2.29 -6.75
C ILE A 21 0.56 2.43 -5.25
N VAL A 22 1.11 3.58 -4.86
CA VAL A 22 1.38 3.93 -3.46
C VAL A 22 0.51 5.10 -3.01
N LYS A 23 0.46 5.33 -1.70
CA LYS A 23 -0.11 6.56 -1.18
C LYS A 23 0.92 7.67 -1.36
N ALA A 24 0.54 8.75 -2.04
CA ALA A 24 1.43 9.89 -2.29
C ALA A 24 2.06 10.42 -0.99
N TRP A 25 3.39 10.62 -1.04
CA TRP A 25 4.19 11.29 -0.04
C TRP A 25 5.09 12.32 -0.74
N PRO A 26 5.22 13.56 -0.23
CA PRO A 26 4.38 14.13 0.82
C PRO A 26 2.91 14.17 0.38
N ARG A 27 1.99 14.18 1.34
CA ARG A 27 0.61 14.52 0.97
C ARG A 27 0.68 15.97 0.54
N LEU A 28 0.19 16.30 -0.66
CA LEU A 28 0.20 17.68 -1.18
C LEU A 28 -0.51 18.72 -0.30
N SER A 29 -1.16 18.28 0.78
CA SER A 29 -1.70 19.13 1.85
C SER A 29 -0.69 19.45 2.96
N ASP A 30 0.54 18.95 2.88
CA ASP A 30 1.57 19.06 3.91
C ASP A 30 2.65 20.05 3.41
N PRO A 31 2.62 21.32 3.84
CA PRO A 31 3.51 22.37 3.36
C PRO A 31 4.96 22.17 3.81
N ASN A 32 5.24 21.21 4.70
CA ASN A 32 6.59 20.84 5.09
C ASN A 32 6.69 19.30 5.13
N PRO A 33 7.32 18.65 4.13
CA PRO A 33 7.41 17.19 4.06
C PRO A 33 8.19 16.54 5.22
N GLY A 34 8.78 17.36 6.10
CA GLY A 34 9.70 16.90 7.15
C GLY A 34 11.05 16.47 6.56
N PRO A 35 11.96 15.93 7.40
CA PRO A 35 13.22 15.40 6.93
C PRO A 35 12.98 14.25 5.93
N ILE A 36 13.45 14.45 4.70
CA ILE A 36 13.43 13.44 3.65
C ILE A 36 14.69 12.61 3.81
N HIS A 37 14.54 11.29 3.91
CA HIS A 37 15.70 10.41 3.96
C HIS A 37 16.41 10.44 2.59
N ASP A 38 17.73 10.61 2.58
CA ASP A 38 18.56 10.68 1.36
C ASP A 38 18.33 9.53 0.37
N ARG A 39 17.87 8.37 0.86
CA ARG A 39 17.52 7.22 0.03
C ARG A 39 16.38 7.48 -0.96
N VAL A 40 15.56 8.51 -0.75
CA VAL A 40 14.54 8.90 -1.73
C VAL A 40 15.21 9.36 -3.04
N ALA A 41 16.41 9.94 -2.99
CA ALA A 41 17.17 10.29 -4.18
C ALA A 41 17.62 9.06 -5.00
N LEU A 42 17.61 7.86 -4.41
CA LEU A 42 17.93 6.61 -5.10
C LEU A 42 16.76 6.08 -5.95
N VAL A 43 15.56 6.67 -5.86
CA VAL A 43 14.39 6.25 -6.64
C VAL A 43 14.61 6.64 -8.11
N ARG A 44 14.92 5.65 -8.95
CA ARG A 44 15.08 5.82 -10.42
C ARG A 44 13.84 5.47 -11.24
N ALA A 45 12.75 5.06 -10.59
CA ALA A 45 11.53 4.67 -11.28
C ALA A 45 10.76 5.90 -11.77
N ASN A 46 10.08 5.79 -12.91
CA ASN A 46 9.15 6.82 -13.37
C ASN A 46 8.01 6.98 -12.34
N VAL A 47 7.79 8.20 -11.86
CA VAL A 47 6.77 8.50 -10.84
C VAL A 47 5.64 9.33 -11.44
N THR A 48 4.43 8.77 -11.43
CA THR A 48 3.20 9.50 -11.80
C THR A 48 2.42 9.88 -10.55
N TYR A 49 2.23 11.19 -10.33
CA TYR A 49 1.48 11.70 -9.19
C TYR A 49 -0.02 11.81 -9.50
N LEU A 50 -0.83 10.95 -8.86
CA LEU A 50 -2.30 10.97 -8.99
C LEU A 50 -2.96 12.06 -8.10
N SER A 51 -2.59 13.32 -8.33
CA SER A 51 -3.19 14.47 -7.65
C SER A 51 -4.31 15.09 -8.49
N LEU A 52 -5.56 14.72 -8.19
CA LEU A 52 -6.71 15.37 -8.84
C LEU A 52 -6.72 16.87 -8.57
N SER A 53 -6.44 17.34 -7.35
CA SER A 53 -6.50 18.77 -6.99
C SER A 53 -5.59 19.67 -7.83
N SER A 54 -4.49 19.13 -8.36
CA SER A 54 -3.55 19.88 -9.22
C SER A 54 -3.68 19.53 -10.71
N HIS A 55 -4.43 18.48 -11.07
CA HIS A 55 -4.51 17.95 -12.45
C HIS A 55 -5.96 17.71 -12.92
N TRP A 56 -6.97 18.42 -12.37
CA TRP A 56 -8.37 18.27 -12.79
C TRP A 56 -8.55 18.52 -14.30
N THR A 57 -7.79 19.45 -14.87
CA THR A 57 -7.75 19.77 -16.31
C THR A 57 -7.34 18.57 -17.16
N SER A 58 -6.46 17.70 -16.66
CA SER A 58 -6.06 16.46 -17.32
C SER A 58 -6.97 15.28 -16.97
N ALA A 59 -7.57 15.28 -15.78
CA ALA A 59 -8.38 14.17 -15.29
C ALA A 59 -9.74 14.06 -16.00
N LEU A 60 -10.42 15.16 -16.30
CA LEU A 60 -11.72 15.12 -16.99
C LEU A 60 -11.61 14.59 -18.42
N PRO A 61 -10.71 15.08 -19.29
CA PRO A 61 -10.50 14.51 -20.62
C PRO A 61 -10.09 13.05 -20.57
N ALA A 62 -9.25 12.66 -19.61
CA ALA A 62 -8.81 11.26 -19.45
C ALA A 62 -9.96 10.31 -19.07
N ASN A 63 -10.85 10.75 -18.18
CA ASN A 63 -12.05 9.99 -17.84
C ASN A 63 -13.01 9.89 -19.02
N PHE A 64 -13.15 10.97 -19.81
CA PHE A 64 -13.95 10.95 -21.03
C PHE A 64 -13.37 10.01 -22.10
N ARG A 65 -12.06 10.03 -22.31
CA ARG A 65 -11.37 9.08 -23.20
C ARG A 65 -11.53 7.64 -22.73
N SER A 66 -11.40 7.39 -21.43
CA SER A 66 -11.64 6.06 -20.83
C SER A 66 -13.08 5.59 -21.05
N LEU A 67 -14.07 6.47 -20.86
CA LEU A 67 -15.48 6.20 -21.14
C LEU A 67 -15.71 5.88 -22.62
N ARG A 68 -15.15 6.68 -23.54
CA ARG A 68 -15.28 6.45 -24.99
C ARG A 68 -14.65 5.13 -25.43
N ARG A 69 -13.53 4.73 -24.84
CA ARG A 69 -12.85 3.48 -25.16
C ARG A 69 -13.62 2.24 -24.69
N ARG A 70 -14.15 2.26 -23.46
CA ARG A 70 -14.84 1.11 -22.85
C ARG A 70 -16.10 1.53 -22.07
N PRO A 71 -17.19 1.91 -22.76
CA PRO A 71 -18.33 2.55 -22.12
C PRO A 71 -19.05 1.65 -21.11
N ALA A 72 -19.32 0.40 -21.47
CA ALA A 72 -20.01 -0.55 -20.59
C ALA A 72 -19.22 -0.79 -19.29
N THR A 73 -17.92 -1.04 -19.41
CA THR A 73 -17.04 -1.32 -18.25
C THR A 73 -16.85 -0.09 -17.38
N TYR A 74 -16.73 1.10 -18.00
CA TYR A 74 -16.64 2.36 -17.28
C TYR A 74 -17.90 2.62 -16.45
N LEU A 75 -19.10 2.51 -17.05
CA LEU A 75 -20.36 2.73 -16.35
C LEU A 75 -20.60 1.71 -15.23
N ARG A 76 -20.29 0.42 -15.45
CA ARG A 76 -20.36 -0.63 -14.41
C ARG A 76 -19.42 -0.33 -13.22
N THR A 77 -18.22 0.16 -13.52
CA THR A 77 -17.23 0.50 -12.49
C THR A 77 -17.63 1.76 -11.72
N LEU A 78 -18.16 2.78 -12.41
CA LEU A 78 -18.74 3.97 -11.80
C LEU A 78 -19.92 3.61 -10.88
N LEU A 79 -20.82 2.73 -11.32
CA LEU A 79 -21.93 2.25 -10.50
C LEU A 79 -21.43 1.58 -9.22
N THR A 80 -20.35 0.78 -9.30
CA THR A 80 -19.72 0.19 -8.11
C THR A 80 -19.23 1.27 -7.14
N ALA A 81 -18.61 2.33 -7.65
CA ALA A 81 -18.17 3.46 -6.83
C ALA A 81 -19.36 4.18 -6.18
N ILE A 82 -20.44 4.43 -6.92
CA ILE A 82 -21.68 5.05 -6.41
C ILE A 82 -22.33 4.20 -5.32
N VAL A 83 -22.50 2.89 -5.56
CA VAL A 83 -23.06 1.95 -4.57
C VAL A 83 -22.23 1.97 -3.29
N LYS A 84 -20.90 2.08 -3.39
CA LYS A 84 -20.01 2.20 -2.24
C LYS A 84 -20.26 3.51 -1.46
N VAL A 85 -20.46 4.63 -2.15
CA VAL A 85 -20.87 5.91 -1.53
C VAL A 85 -22.19 5.75 -0.78
N LEU A 86 -23.19 5.16 -1.43
CA LEU A 86 -24.52 4.97 -0.84
C LEU A 86 -24.48 4.07 0.39
N ARG A 87 -23.76 2.95 0.33
CA ARG A 87 -23.54 2.05 1.48
C ARG A 87 -22.83 2.77 2.62
N HIS A 88 -21.78 3.54 2.33
CA HIS A 88 -21.08 4.34 3.34
C HIS A 88 -22.01 5.38 3.98
N ARG A 89 -22.80 6.10 3.18
CA ARG A 89 -23.77 7.08 3.70
C ARG A 89 -24.83 6.43 4.59
N ARG A 90 -25.36 5.27 4.18
CA ARG A 90 -26.34 4.51 4.98
C ARG A 90 -25.76 4.05 6.32
N ARG A 91 -24.53 3.52 6.32
CA ARG A 91 -23.84 3.02 7.54
C ARG A 91 -23.52 4.10 8.57
N HIS A 92 -23.42 5.37 8.14
CA HIS A 92 -23.03 6.47 9.00
C HIS A 92 -24.07 7.61 9.02
N ARG A 93 -25.35 7.28 8.85
CA ARG A 93 -26.45 8.26 9.00
C ARG A 93 -26.32 8.96 10.35
N GLY A 94 -26.34 10.29 10.35
CA GLY A 94 -26.30 11.13 11.56
C GLY A 94 -24.97 11.81 11.88
N SER A 95 -23.87 11.54 11.17
CA SER A 95 -22.58 12.22 11.43
C SER A 95 -22.23 13.28 10.36
N PRO A 96 -22.09 14.58 10.69
CA PRO A 96 -21.84 15.67 9.72
C PRO A 96 -20.49 15.60 8.99
N ALA A 97 -19.53 14.80 9.47
CA ALA A 97 -18.24 14.54 8.79
C ALA A 97 -18.36 13.68 7.51
N LEU A 98 -19.58 13.33 7.08
CA LEU A 98 -19.87 12.30 6.06
C LEU A 98 -19.59 12.70 4.62
N GLY A 99 -19.87 13.95 4.23
CA GLY A 99 -19.94 14.33 2.81
C GLY A 99 -18.64 14.05 2.05
N ARG A 100 -17.51 14.49 2.62
CA ARG A 100 -16.19 14.38 1.99
C ARG A 100 -15.64 12.95 1.99
N ARG A 101 -15.90 12.17 3.05
CA ARG A 101 -15.46 10.77 3.15
C ARG A 101 -16.31 9.85 2.28
N ALA A 102 -17.61 10.10 2.19
CA ALA A 102 -18.51 9.35 1.32
C ALA A 102 -18.11 9.46 -0.15
N LEU A 103 -17.75 10.66 -0.62
CA LEU A 103 -17.29 10.89 -2.00
C LEU A 103 -15.87 10.37 -2.28
N ALA A 104 -15.18 9.77 -1.31
CA ALA A 104 -13.85 9.21 -1.54
C ALA A 104 -13.85 8.15 -2.65
N ALA A 105 -14.87 7.27 -2.69
CA ALA A 105 -14.94 6.23 -3.72
C ALA A 105 -15.02 6.80 -5.14
N VAL A 106 -15.83 7.84 -5.36
CA VAL A 106 -15.93 8.53 -6.67
C VAL A 106 -14.62 9.23 -7.01
N ARG A 107 -13.96 9.89 -6.05
CA ARG A 107 -12.64 10.49 -6.29
C ARG A 107 -11.58 9.44 -6.65
N HIS A 108 -11.63 8.26 -6.03
CA HIS A 108 -10.75 7.16 -6.38
C HIS A 108 -11.06 6.58 -7.76
N PHE A 109 -12.34 6.54 -8.15
CA PHE A 109 -12.75 6.17 -9.50
C PHE A 109 -12.20 7.16 -10.55
N LEU A 110 -12.33 8.47 -10.33
CA LEU A 110 -11.79 9.48 -11.24
C LEU A 110 -10.26 9.40 -11.37
N ARG A 111 -9.55 9.11 -10.27
CA ARG A 111 -8.11 8.81 -10.30
C ARG A 111 -7.80 7.55 -11.11
N ALA A 112 -8.64 6.53 -10.99
CA ALA A 112 -8.49 5.28 -11.73
C ALA A 112 -8.72 5.46 -13.23
N GLY A 113 -9.68 6.30 -13.63
CA GLY A 113 -9.90 6.66 -15.04
C GLY A 113 -8.75 7.47 -15.63
N TYR A 114 -8.17 8.40 -14.86
CA TYR A 114 -6.94 9.08 -15.28
C TYR A 114 -5.76 8.10 -15.43
N LEU A 115 -5.56 7.21 -14.45
CA LEU A 115 -4.52 6.20 -14.53
C LEU A 115 -4.75 5.23 -15.70
N ALA A 116 -6.00 4.84 -15.96
CA ALA A 116 -6.34 3.99 -17.10
C ALA A 116 -5.97 4.65 -18.44
N ASP A 117 -6.26 5.94 -18.61
CA ASP A 117 -5.89 6.71 -19.80
C ASP A 117 -4.37 6.74 -20.04
N VAL A 118 -3.59 6.95 -18.97
CA VAL A 118 -2.12 6.88 -19.02
C VAL A 118 -1.66 5.48 -19.42
N LEU A 119 -2.21 4.45 -18.78
CA LEU A 119 -1.78 3.06 -19.01
C LEU A 119 -2.14 2.53 -20.39
N PHE A 120 -3.15 3.08 -21.08
CA PHE A 120 -3.44 2.66 -22.44
C PHE A 120 -2.33 2.97 -23.45
N GLY A 121 -1.40 3.88 -23.12
CA GLY A 121 -0.22 4.19 -23.94
C GLY A 121 1.07 3.52 -23.45
N GLU A 122 1.02 2.75 -22.38
CA GLU A 122 2.20 2.20 -21.70
C GLU A 122 2.19 0.67 -21.76
N PRO A 123 3.36 -0.01 -21.88
CA PRO A 123 3.45 -1.47 -21.93
C PRO A 123 3.28 -2.13 -20.54
N VAL A 124 2.46 -1.57 -19.65
CA VAL A 124 2.25 -2.08 -18.29
C VAL A 124 1.37 -3.33 -18.35
N THR A 125 1.88 -4.41 -17.76
CA THR A 125 1.22 -5.73 -17.76
C THR A 125 0.61 -6.08 -16.41
N HIS A 126 0.96 -5.34 -15.35
CA HIS A 126 0.50 -5.65 -13.99
C HIS A 126 0.48 -4.42 -13.08
N LEU A 127 -0.48 -4.36 -12.16
CA LEU A 127 -0.57 -3.32 -11.13
C LEU A 127 -0.22 -3.91 -9.75
N HIS A 128 0.52 -3.16 -8.93
CA HIS A 128 0.73 -3.52 -7.52
C HIS A 128 0.34 -2.39 -6.58
N ALA A 129 -0.71 -2.59 -5.78
CA ALA A 129 -1.09 -1.68 -4.73
C ALA A 129 -0.37 -2.00 -3.42
N HIS A 130 0.57 -1.15 -3.00
CA HIS A 130 1.36 -1.40 -1.79
C HIS A 130 0.54 -1.38 -0.48
N PHE A 131 -0.65 -0.80 -0.51
CA PHE A 131 -1.58 -0.82 0.63
C PHE A 131 -2.95 -1.30 0.19
N ALA A 132 -3.59 -2.11 1.04
CA ALA A 132 -4.96 -2.57 0.84
C ALA A 132 -5.99 -1.48 1.19
N SER A 133 -5.60 -0.21 1.28
CA SER A 133 -6.48 0.94 1.58
C SER A 133 -6.94 1.65 0.29
N SER A 134 -6.67 2.95 0.17
CA SER A 134 -7.02 3.73 -1.03
C SER A 134 -6.25 3.32 -2.29
N PRO A 135 -4.94 2.95 -2.25
CA PRO A 135 -4.22 2.52 -3.44
C PRO A 135 -4.85 1.28 -4.08
N ALA A 136 -5.22 0.28 -3.28
CA ALA A 136 -5.90 -0.92 -3.79
C ALA A 136 -7.29 -0.65 -4.36
N LEU A 137 -8.01 0.38 -3.90
CA LEU A 137 -9.28 0.77 -4.52
C LEU A 137 -9.07 1.41 -5.90
N VAL A 138 -8.03 2.24 -6.05
CA VAL A 138 -7.64 2.78 -7.36
C VAL A 138 -7.20 1.64 -8.28
N ALA A 139 -6.35 0.74 -7.80
CA ALA A 139 -5.89 -0.43 -8.56
C ALA A 139 -7.04 -1.31 -9.04
N LEU A 140 -8.03 -1.59 -8.17
CA LEU A 140 -9.22 -2.36 -8.51
C LEU A 140 -10.01 -1.69 -9.64
N PHE A 141 -10.28 -0.38 -9.53
CA PHE A 141 -11.00 0.33 -10.58
C PHE A 141 -10.20 0.41 -11.88
N THR A 142 -8.90 0.70 -11.81
CA THR A 142 -8.03 0.75 -12.99
C THR A 142 -7.97 -0.61 -13.67
N SER A 143 -7.80 -1.69 -12.89
CA SER A 143 -7.79 -3.06 -13.40
C SER A 143 -9.06 -3.40 -14.18
N ARG A 144 -10.23 -3.01 -13.66
CA ARG A 144 -11.49 -3.15 -14.39
C ARG A 144 -11.53 -2.33 -15.67
N LEU A 145 -11.00 -1.10 -15.66
CA LEU A 145 -11.04 -0.21 -16.82
C LEU A 145 -10.07 -0.63 -17.94
N THR A 146 -8.95 -1.27 -17.60
CA THR A 146 -7.88 -1.60 -18.54
C THR A 146 -7.75 -3.11 -18.83
N ASP A 147 -8.37 -3.97 -18.01
CA ASP A 147 -8.13 -5.43 -17.93
C ASP A 147 -6.70 -5.82 -17.48
N VAL A 148 -5.90 -4.84 -17.03
CA VAL A 148 -4.58 -5.13 -16.44
C VAL A 148 -4.78 -5.69 -15.02
N PRO A 149 -4.31 -6.91 -14.70
CA PRO A 149 -4.52 -7.49 -13.38
C PRO A 149 -3.79 -6.71 -12.29
N TYR A 150 -4.27 -6.80 -11.05
CA TYR A 150 -3.62 -6.17 -9.92
C TYR A 150 -3.34 -7.14 -8.77
N THR A 151 -2.34 -6.76 -7.96
CA THR A 151 -2.00 -7.38 -6.68
C THR A 151 -2.03 -6.33 -5.59
N LEU A 152 -2.12 -6.76 -4.33
CA LEU A 152 -2.08 -5.83 -3.20
C LEU A 152 -1.25 -6.38 -2.05
N THR A 153 -0.68 -5.46 -1.26
CA THR A 153 -0.08 -5.79 0.04
C THR A 153 -1.00 -5.30 1.17
N ALA A 154 -1.39 -6.21 2.06
CA ALA A 154 -2.25 -5.94 3.21
C ALA A 154 -1.41 -5.86 4.50
N HIS A 155 -1.32 -4.66 5.06
CA HIS A 155 -0.63 -4.38 6.33
C HIS A 155 -1.61 -4.41 7.51
N ALA A 156 -1.10 -4.46 8.75
CA ALA A 156 -1.93 -4.55 9.96
C ALA A 156 -3.05 -3.49 10.01
N LYS A 157 -2.75 -2.22 9.71
CA LYS A 157 -3.78 -1.18 9.67
C LYS A 157 -4.86 -1.48 8.63
N ASP A 158 -4.48 -1.98 7.47
CA ASP A 158 -5.46 -2.31 6.43
C ASP A 158 -6.33 -3.51 6.83
N ILE A 159 -5.75 -4.50 7.51
CA ILE A 159 -6.42 -5.74 7.92
C ILE A 159 -7.41 -5.49 9.07
N TYR A 160 -6.97 -4.77 10.11
CA TYR A 160 -7.73 -4.68 11.36
C TYR A 160 -8.62 -3.44 11.47
N VAL A 161 -8.33 -2.37 10.71
CA VAL A 161 -9.07 -1.10 10.83
C VAL A 161 -10.03 -0.87 9.65
N SER A 162 -9.77 -1.49 8.50
CA SER A 162 -10.68 -1.35 7.35
C SER A 162 -12.01 -2.04 7.62
N HIS A 163 -13.09 -1.48 7.07
CA HIS A 163 -14.38 -2.16 7.09
C HIS A 163 -14.27 -3.54 6.39
N PRO A 164 -14.77 -4.64 6.99
CA PRO A 164 -14.56 -5.98 6.45
C PRO A 164 -15.01 -6.18 5.00
N ASP A 165 -16.19 -5.67 4.63
CA ASP A 165 -16.70 -5.73 3.24
C ASP A 165 -15.81 -5.01 2.23
N ASP A 166 -15.19 -3.91 2.67
CA ASP A 166 -14.34 -3.10 1.80
C ASP A 166 -13.07 -3.85 1.46
N LEU A 167 -12.43 -4.45 2.47
CA LEU A 167 -11.27 -5.31 2.29
C LEU A 167 -11.65 -6.53 1.44
N ARG A 168 -12.77 -7.20 1.75
CA ARG A 168 -13.28 -8.37 1.03
C ARG A 168 -13.39 -8.13 -0.48
N ALA A 169 -13.97 -7.01 -0.89
CA ALA A 169 -14.10 -6.66 -2.31
C ALA A 169 -12.73 -6.57 -3.01
N LYS A 170 -11.74 -5.96 -2.35
CA LYS A 170 -10.37 -5.82 -2.91
C LYS A 170 -9.61 -7.13 -2.92
N LEU A 171 -9.80 -8.00 -1.93
CA LEU A 171 -9.17 -9.32 -1.89
C LEU A 171 -9.72 -10.23 -3.00
N ARG A 172 -11.05 -10.18 -3.22
CA ARG A 172 -11.72 -11.03 -4.21
C ARG A 172 -11.16 -10.83 -5.61
N GLU A 173 -10.95 -9.60 -6.05
CA GLU A 173 -10.54 -9.29 -7.42
C GLU A 173 -9.01 -9.24 -7.62
N ALA A 174 -8.22 -9.20 -6.53
CA ALA A 174 -6.76 -9.21 -6.66
C ALA A 174 -6.27 -10.57 -7.18
N ARG A 175 -5.32 -10.56 -8.11
CA ARG A 175 -4.65 -11.78 -8.62
C ARG A 175 -3.82 -12.48 -7.54
N ALA A 176 -3.22 -11.70 -6.65
CA ALA A 176 -2.53 -12.17 -5.46
C ALA A 176 -2.55 -11.11 -4.34
N VAL A 177 -2.46 -11.60 -3.11
CA VAL A 177 -2.45 -10.81 -1.88
C VAL A 177 -1.16 -11.12 -1.14
N VAL A 178 -0.44 -10.09 -0.74
CA VAL A 178 0.79 -10.20 0.06
C VAL A 178 0.54 -9.66 1.46
N THR A 179 1.13 -10.27 2.47
CA THR A 179 1.22 -9.69 3.82
C THR A 179 2.56 -9.97 4.47
N CYS A 180 2.93 -9.18 5.47
CA CYS A 180 4.29 -9.17 6.02
C CYS A 180 4.49 -10.02 7.27
N THR A 181 3.47 -10.71 7.79
CA THR A 181 3.60 -11.56 8.98
C THR A 181 2.75 -12.82 8.89
N GLU A 182 3.17 -13.91 9.56
CA GLU A 182 2.36 -15.13 9.65
C GLU A 182 1.09 -14.92 10.46
N TYR A 183 1.13 -14.03 11.45
CA TYR A 183 -0.07 -13.63 12.19
C TYR A 183 -1.14 -13.04 11.27
N ASN A 184 -0.76 -12.09 10.41
CA ASN A 184 -1.65 -11.50 9.43
C ASN A 184 -2.13 -12.54 8.41
N ARG A 185 -1.23 -13.40 7.92
CA ARG A 185 -1.58 -14.47 6.96
C ARG A 185 -2.66 -15.39 7.54
N ARG A 186 -2.45 -15.91 8.75
CA ARG A 186 -3.43 -16.77 9.44
C ARG A 186 -4.75 -16.04 9.68
N HIS A 187 -4.72 -14.78 10.08
CA HIS A 187 -5.93 -13.98 10.25
C HIS A 187 -6.72 -13.82 8.95
N LEU A 188 -6.04 -13.48 7.85
CA LEU A 188 -6.65 -13.34 6.52
C LEU A 188 -7.23 -14.66 6.01
N LEU A 189 -6.54 -15.79 6.18
CA LEU A 189 -7.07 -17.10 5.81
C LEU A 189 -8.30 -17.48 6.64
N ARG A 190 -8.30 -17.19 7.94
CA ARG A 190 -9.48 -17.47 8.79
C ARG A 190 -10.68 -16.62 8.42
N ARG A 191 -10.48 -15.32 8.14
CA ARG A 191 -11.58 -14.35 7.97
C ARG A 191 -12.09 -14.20 6.53
N TYR A 192 -11.23 -14.50 5.56
CA TYR A 192 -11.43 -14.28 4.13
C TYR A 192 -10.96 -15.48 3.30
N SER A 193 -11.16 -16.71 3.80
CA SER A 193 -10.73 -17.95 3.12
C SER A 193 -11.18 -18.01 1.67
N GLY A 194 -12.46 -17.71 1.40
CA GLY A 194 -13.01 -17.71 0.04
C GLY A 194 -12.41 -16.63 -0.88
N GLU A 195 -11.93 -15.52 -0.34
CA GLU A 195 -11.28 -14.47 -1.13
C GLU A 195 -9.76 -14.62 -1.24
N CYS A 196 -9.11 -15.37 -0.35
CA CYS A 196 -7.65 -15.50 -0.27
C CYS A 196 -7.11 -16.88 -0.68
N GLY A 197 -7.98 -17.89 -0.82
CA GLY A 197 -7.61 -19.26 -1.14
C GLY A 197 -6.69 -19.34 -2.36
N GLY A 198 -5.53 -20.00 -2.20
CA GLY A 198 -4.54 -20.20 -3.26
C GLY A 198 -3.75 -18.98 -3.72
N LYS A 199 -4.03 -17.77 -3.21
CA LYS A 199 -3.40 -16.53 -3.71
C LYS A 199 -2.85 -15.58 -2.62
N LEU A 200 -2.79 -16.04 -1.38
CA LEU A 200 -2.23 -15.28 -0.25
C LEU A 200 -0.79 -15.71 0.08
N TYR A 201 0.13 -14.77 -0.04
CA TYR A 201 1.56 -14.93 0.17
C TYR A 201 2.02 -14.16 1.41
N ARG A 202 2.93 -14.76 2.18
CA ARG A 202 3.65 -14.08 3.26
C ARG A 202 5.06 -13.73 2.79
N VAL A 203 5.39 -12.45 2.83
CA VAL A 203 6.71 -11.92 2.48
C VAL A 203 7.15 -10.99 3.60
N TYR A 204 8.12 -11.42 4.42
CA TYR A 204 8.68 -10.56 5.46
C TYR A 204 9.42 -9.37 4.85
N HIS A 205 9.42 -8.24 5.55
CA HIS A 205 10.26 -7.12 5.15
C HIS A 205 11.73 -7.49 5.28
N GLY A 206 12.53 -7.10 4.29
CA GLY A 206 13.98 -7.24 4.34
C GLY A 206 14.64 -6.10 5.10
N LEU A 207 15.84 -6.35 5.60
CA LEU A 207 16.75 -5.34 6.13
C LEU A 207 18.07 -5.46 5.35
N ASP A 208 18.66 -4.33 4.99
CA ASP A 208 19.99 -4.32 4.40
C ASP A 208 21.03 -4.47 5.51
N LEU A 209 21.59 -5.68 5.64
CA LEU A 209 22.52 -6.04 6.71
C LEU A 209 23.86 -5.32 6.61
N SER A 210 24.22 -4.73 5.46
CA SER A 210 25.44 -3.94 5.33
C SER A 210 25.44 -2.68 6.23
N GLN A 211 24.26 -2.23 6.64
CA GLN A 211 24.07 -1.09 7.54
C GLN A 211 24.10 -1.49 9.02
N PHE A 212 24.08 -2.80 9.30
CA PHE A 212 24.03 -3.37 10.64
C PHE A 212 25.19 -4.37 10.78
N PRO A 213 26.45 -3.89 10.77
CA PRO A 213 27.59 -4.78 10.98
C PRO A 213 27.43 -5.46 12.33
N LEU A 214 27.44 -6.79 12.33
CA LEU A 214 27.40 -7.58 13.54
C LEU A 214 28.71 -7.34 14.31
N ALA A 215 28.62 -6.71 15.47
CA ALA A 215 29.71 -6.71 16.43
C ALA A 215 29.78 -8.09 17.10
N ALA A 216 30.99 -8.58 17.39
CA ALA A 216 31.15 -9.74 18.27
C ALA A 216 30.45 -9.45 19.61
N SER A 217 29.86 -10.48 20.23
CA SER A 217 29.27 -10.32 21.56
C SER A 217 30.28 -9.71 22.51
N HIS A 218 29.95 -8.54 23.05
CA HIS A 218 30.73 -7.91 24.11
C HIS A 218 30.71 -8.85 25.33
N ALA A 219 31.84 -8.94 26.03
CA ALA A 219 31.88 -9.56 27.35
C ALA A 219 30.85 -8.85 28.26
N PRO A 220 30.29 -9.55 29.27
CA PRO A 220 29.35 -8.92 30.20
C PRO A 220 29.95 -7.64 30.78
N GLU A 221 29.28 -6.51 30.56
CA GLU A 221 29.73 -5.21 31.08
C GLU A 221 29.80 -5.27 32.62
N PRO A 222 30.89 -4.78 33.25
CA PRO A 222 31.04 -4.76 34.71
C PRO A 222 29.90 -4.04 35.43
N ASP A 223 29.30 -3.06 34.75
CA ASP A 223 28.25 -2.16 35.27
C ASP A 223 26.82 -2.74 35.12
N GLY A 224 26.68 -3.95 34.60
CA GLY A 224 25.40 -4.64 34.42
C GLY A 224 24.79 -4.48 33.02
N ALA A 225 23.66 -5.14 32.78
CA ALA A 225 23.07 -5.21 31.45
C ALA A 225 22.46 -3.88 31.02
N VAL A 226 22.73 -3.44 29.78
CA VAL A 226 22.08 -2.28 29.17
C VAL A 226 20.84 -2.76 28.40
N ILE A 227 19.70 -2.14 28.70
CA ILE A 227 18.42 -2.36 28.04
C ILE A 227 18.15 -1.14 27.16
N LEU A 228 18.20 -1.29 25.84
CA LEU A 228 17.85 -0.22 24.91
C LEU A 228 16.48 -0.47 24.30
N SER A 229 15.58 0.53 24.37
CA SER A 229 14.28 0.48 23.68
C SER A 229 14.13 1.66 22.72
N VAL A 230 14.06 1.36 21.42
CA VAL A 230 13.85 2.35 20.35
C VAL A 230 12.44 2.20 19.79
N ALA A 231 11.52 3.03 20.26
CA ALA A 231 10.14 3.01 19.81
C ALA A 231 9.49 4.40 19.89
N ARG A 232 8.41 4.59 19.11
CA ARG A 232 7.53 5.75 19.30
C ARG A 232 6.83 5.66 20.66
N LEU A 233 6.66 6.80 21.34
CA LEU A 233 5.92 6.89 22.59
C LEU A 233 4.40 6.77 22.35
N VAL A 234 3.94 5.54 22.12
CA VAL A 234 2.52 5.21 21.99
C VAL A 234 2.24 3.93 22.76
N GLU A 235 1.11 3.87 23.46
CA GLU A 235 0.70 2.79 24.37
C GLU A 235 1.08 1.38 23.87
N LYS A 236 0.68 1.02 22.64
CA LYS A 236 0.96 -0.29 22.02
C LYS A 236 2.44 -0.65 21.82
N LYS A 237 3.38 0.19 22.25
CA LYS A 237 4.82 -0.09 22.29
C LYS A 237 5.28 -0.62 23.64
N GLY A 238 4.44 -0.58 24.69
CA GLY A 238 4.71 -1.20 25.99
C GLY A 238 5.91 -0.60 26.71
N LEU A 239 6.12 0.71 26.59
CA LEU A 239 7.25 1.37 27.26
C LEU A 239 7.01 1.55 28.76
N ASP A 240 5.75 1.70 29.14
CA ASP A 240 5.25 1.59 30.51
C ASP A 240 5.48 0.19 31.09
N ASP A 241 5.14 -0.87 30.34
CA ASP A 241 5.42 -2.25 30.75
C ASP A 241 6.92 -2.48 30.96
N LEU A 242 7.77 -1.93 30.08
CA LEU A 242 9.22 -2.01 30.20
C LEU A 242 9.74 -1.36 31.49
N ILE A 243 9.23 -0.18 31.83
CA ILE A 243 9.62 0.54 33.05
C ILE A 243 9.21 -0.26 34.29
N ALA A 244 7.98 -0.79 34.32
CA ALA A 244 7.49 -1.63 35.41
C ALA A 244 8.34 -2.92 35.55
N ALA A 245 8.72 -3.54 34.43
CA ALA A 245 9.58 -4.72 34.44
C ALA A 245 10.99 -4.41 34.99
N VAL A 246 11.57 -3.26 34.62
CA VAL A 246 12.87 -2.80 35.14
C VAL A 246 12.83 -2.60 36.66
N GLU A 247 11.74 -2.05 37.20
CA GLU A 247 11.55 -1.92 38.64
C GLU A 247 11.54 -3.29 39.35
N ILE A 248 10.81 -4.26 38.81
CA ILE A 248 10.77 -5.63 39.33
C ILE A 248 12.16 -6.26 39.34
N LEU A 249 12.94 -6.08 38.26
CA LEU A 249 14.29 -6.62 38.15
C LEU A 249 15.25 -5.98 39.16
N ARG A 250 15.17 -4.66 39.35
CA ARG A 250 15.96 -3.93 40.35
C ARG A 250 15.64 -4.42 41.77
N ARG A 251 14.36 -4.61 42.11
CA ARG A 251 13.94 -5.18 43.40
C ARG A 251 14.46 -6.60 43.64
N ARG A 252 14.69 -7.37 42.57
CA ARG A 252 15.32 -8.70 42.62
C ARG A 252 16.85 -8.67 42.63
N GLY A 253 17.47 -7.51 42.85
CA GLY A 253 18.93 -7.37 42.97
C GLY A 253 19.69 -7.42 41.64
N ARG A 254 19.01 -7.25 40.48
CA ARG A 254 19.67 -7.22 39.18
C ARG A 254 20.21 -5.82 38.88
N ARG A 255 21.48 -5.73 38.48
CA ARG A 255 22.13 -4.48 38.02
C ARG A 255 21.85 -4.28 36.53
N LEU A 256 21.19 -3.17 36.18
CA LEU A 256 20.81 -2.83 34.81
C LEU A 256 20.66 -1.32 34.59
N ARG A 257 20.98 -0.91 33.37
CA ARG A 257 20.75 0.43 32.82
C ARG A 257 19.65 0.37 31.76
N LEU A 258 18.72 1.31 31.80
CA LEU A 258 17.69 1.53 30.77
C LEU A 258 18.05 2.80 29.99
#